data_AF-A0A379S9J1-F1
#
_entry.id   AF-A0A379S9J1-F1
#
_cell.length_a   1.000
_cell.length_b   1.000
_cell.length_c   1.000
_cell.angle_alpha   90.00
_cell.angle_beta   90.00
_cell.angle_gamma   90.00
#
_symmetry.space_group_name_H-M   'P 1'
#
loop_
_entity.id
_entity.type
_entity.pdbx_description
1 polymer ?
#
loop_
_entity_poly.entity_id
_entity_poly.type
_entity_poly.pdbx_seq_one_letter_code
_entity_poly.pdbx_strand_id
1 'polypeptide(L)'
;MLDIVELSRLQFALTAMYHFLFVPLTLGMAFLLAIMETVYVLSGKQIYKDMTKFWGKLFGINFALGVATGLTMEFQFGTNWSYYSHYVGDIFGAPLAIEGLMAFFLESTFVGLFFFGWDRLGKVQHMCVTWLVALGSNLSALWILVANGWMQNPIAADFQFRNHAYGNGELLRTGAEPGSAGEICSHCGVRLCYRCNVHPRYQRLLHAETA
;
A
#
# COMPACT_ATOMS: atom_id res chain seq x y z
N MET A 1 -25.89 23.41 7.13
CA MET A 1 -25.35 23.22 5.77
C MET A 1 -24.05 22.47 5.98
N LEU A 2 -23.85 21.32 5.32
CA LEU A 2 -22.59 20.57 5.47
C LEU A 2 -21.44 21.45 4.96
N ASP A 3 -20.36 21.55 5.72
CA ASP A 3 -19.17 22.26 5.27
C ASP A 3 -18.38 21.43 4.23
N ILE A 4 -17.39 22.05 3.58
CA ILE A 4 -16.57 21.38 2.55
C ILE A 4 -15.75 20.20 3.13
N VAL A 5 -15.36 20.27 4.40
CA VAL A 5 -14.56 19.25 5.08
C VAL A 5 -15.44 18.03 5.37
N GLU A 6 -16.65 18.25 5.88
CA GLU A 6 -17.67 17.23 6.12
C GLU A 6 -18.08 16.54 4.83
N LEU A 7 -18.26 17.30 3.74
CA LEU A 7 -18.58 16.73 2.43
C LEU A 7 -17.43 15.88 1.87
N SER A 8 -16.19 16.35 2.02
CA SER A 8 -15.00 15.61 1.60
C SER A 8 -14.82 14.31 2.39
N ARG A 9 -15.09 14.34 3.71
CA ARG A 9 -15.12 13.16 4.58
C ARG A 9 -16.22 12.20 4.19
N LEU A 10 -17.43 12.70 3.92
CA LEU A 10 -18.57 11.87 3.51
C LEU A 10 -18.29 11.19 2.16
N GLN A 11 -17.75 11.92 1.19
CA GLN A 11 -17.40 11.35 -0.12
C GLN A 11 -16.36 10.23 0.01
N PHE A 12 -15.31 10.46 0.80
CA PHE A 12 -14.28 9.44 1.05
C PHE A 12 -14.86 8.23 1.80
N ALA A 13 -15.68 8.46 2.82
CA ALA A 13 -16.33 7.41 3.60
C ALA A 13 -17.24 6.53 2.73
N LEU A 14 -18.07 7.13 1.88
CA LEU A 14 -18.94 6.39 0.95
C LEU A 14 -18.12 5.55 -0.02
N THR A 15 -17.10 6.15 -0.63
CA THR A 15 -16.23 5.45 -1.60
C THR A 15 -15.51 4.28 -0.94
N ALA A 16 -14.99 4.49 0.27
CA ALA A 16 -14.33 3.44 1.05
C ALA A 16 -15.26 2.32 1.47
N MET A 17 -16.46 2.64 1.95
CA MET A 17 -17.47 1.63 2.30
C MET A 17 -17.87 0.79 1.08
N TYR A 18 -18.14 1.43 -0.07
CA TYR A 18 -18.47 0.70 -1.30
C TYR A 18 -17.33 -0.18 -1.77
N HIS A 19 -16.09 0.32 -1.78
CA HIS A 19 -14.93 -0.47 -2.16
C HIS A 19 -14.75 -1.70 -1.27
N PHE A 20 -14.88 -1.53 0.05
CA PHE A 20 -14.69 -2.59 1.03
C PHE A 20 -15.81 -3.66 1.03
N LEU A 21 -16.91 -3.47 0.29
CA LEU A 21 -17.86 -4.55 0.05
C LEU A 21 -17.29 -5.62 -0.89
N PHE A 22 -16.48 -5.21 -1.86
CA PHE A 22 -15.95 -6.10 -2.90
C PHE A 22 -14.60 -6.71 -2.48
N VAL A 23 -13.79 -5.99 -1.71
CA VAL A 23 -12.42 -6.41 -1.32
C VAL A 23 -12.39 -7.74 -0.55
N PRO A 24 -13.12 -7.93 0.57
CA PRO A 24 -13.06 -9.19 1.34
C PRO A 24 -13.52 -10.40 0.52
N LEU A 25 -14.49 -10.19 -0.38
CA LEU A 25 -14.99 -11.24 -1.24
C LEU A 25 -13.93 -11.66 -2.27
N THR A 26 -13.20 -10.71 -2.86
CA THR A 26 -12.06 -11.00 -3.76
C THR A 26 -10.97 -11.77 -3.01
N LEU A 27 -10.53 -11.29 -1.84
CA LEU A 27 -9.48 -11.94 -1.04
C LEU A 27 -9.85 -13.38 -0.65
N GLY A 28 -11.08 -13.58 -0.17
CA GLY A 28 -11.56 -14.90 0.25
C GLY A 28 -11.73 -15.85 -0.94
N MET A 29 -12.36 -15.39 -2.02
CA MET A 29 -12.61 -16.22 -3.20
C MET A 29 -11.31 -16.57 -3.94
N ALA A 30 -10.31 -15.70 -3.98
CA ALA A 30 -9.03 -16.00 -4.64
C ALA A 30 -8.37 -17.26 -4.04
N PHE A 31 -8.32 -17.37 -2.71
CA PHE A 31 -7.83 -18.58 -2.04
C PHE A 31 -8.76 -19.79 -2.24
N LEU A 32 -10.08 -19.60 -2.19
CA LEU A 32 -11.01 -20.70 -2.43
C LEU A 32 -10.84 -21.29 -3.83
N LEU A 33 -10.66 -20.43 -4.85
CA LEU A 33 -10.37 -20.85 -6.22
C LEU A 33 -9.03 -21.58 -6.31
N ALA A 34 -7.98 -21.06 -5.68
CA ALA A 34 -6.68 -21.71 -5.64
C ALA A 34 -6.75 -23.11 -4.98
N ILE A 35 -7.51 -23.26 -3.90
CA ILE A 35 -7.72 -24.55 -3.22
C ILE A 35 -8.52 -25.50 -4.11
N MET A 36 -9.65 -25.07 -4.67
CA MET A 36 -10.48 -25.90 -5.56
C MET A 36 -9.67 -26.39 -6.76
N GLU A 37 -8.85 -25.52 -7.34
CA GLU A 37 -8.02 -25.87 -8.48
C GLU A 37 -6.86 -26.81 -8.10
N THR A 38 -6.24 -26.60 -6.94
CA THR A 38 -5.23 -27.52 -6.41
C THR A 38 -5.82 -28.92 -6.21
N VAL A 39 -7.03 -29.02 -5.65
CA VAL A 39 -7.74 -30.30 -5.50
C VAL A 39 -8.10 -30.90 -6.86
N TYR A 40 -8.44 -30.09 -7.87
CA TYR A 40 -8.63 -30.57 -9.25
C TYR A 40 -7.34 -31.18 -9.82
N VAL A 41 -6.19 -30.51 -9.65
CA VAL A 41 -4.90 -31.00 -10.17
C VAL A 41 -4.47 -32.30 -9.49
N LEU A 42 -4.68 -32.41 -8.18
CA LEU A 42 -4.32 -33.60 -7.39
C LEU A 42 -5.28 -34.78 -7.62
N SER A 43 -6.59 -34.53 -7.62
CA SER A 43 -7.61 -35.59 -7.71
C SER A 43 -7.96 -35.99 -9.15
N GLY A 44 -7.75 -35.10 -10.12
CA GLY A 44 -8.17 -35.30 -11.51
C GLY A 44 -9.68 -35.30 -11.74
N LYS A 45 -10.50 -35.04 -10.71
CA LYS A 45 -11.96 -35.08 -10.82
C LYS A 45 -12.49 -33.82 -11.49
N GLN A 46 -13.19 -33.97 -12.61
CA GLN A 46 -13.73 -32.88 -13.42
C GLN A 46 -14.63 -31.91 -12.63
N ILE A 47 -15.37 -32.40 -11.61
CA ILE A 47 -16.24 -31.57 -10.77
C ILE A 47 -15.54 -30.34 -10.18
N TYR A 48 -14.28 -30.48 -9.75
CA TYR A 48 -13.54 -29.36 -9.15
C TYR A 48 -13.12 -28.32 -10.20
N LYS A 49 -12.92 -28.72 -11.46
CA LYS A 49 -12.72 -27.79 -12.58
C LYS A 49 -13.97 -26.97 -12.83
N ASP A 50 -15.13 -27.62 -12.85
CA ASP A 50 -16.41 -26.97 -13.10
C ASP A 50 -16.78 -26.02 -11.95
N MET A 51 -16.50 -26.40 -10.69
CA MET A 51 -16.60 -25.53 -9.53
C MET A 51 -15.70 -24.30 -9.65
N THR A 52 -14.42 -24.48 -9.98
CA THR A 52 -13.46 -23.38 -10.14
C THR A 52 -13.90 -22.41 -11.23
N LYS A 53 -14.42 -22.91 -12.35
CA LYS A 53 -14.96 -22.07 -13.44
C LYS A 53 -16.22 -21.31 -13.03
N PHE A 54 -17.13 -21.95 -12.30
CA PHE A 54 -18.36 -21.33 -11.83
C PHE A 54 -18.07 -20.19 -10.84
N TRP A 55 -17.31 -20.48 -9.79
CA TRP A 55 -16.92 -19.48 -8.79
C TRP A 55 -16.00 -18.41 -9.39
N GLY A 56 -15.15 -18.80 -10.35
CA GLY A 56 -14.30 -17.88 -11.10
C GLY A 56 -15.11 -16.82 -11.83
N LYS A 57 -16.26 -17.18 -12.41
CA LYS A 57 -17.14 -16.20 -13.08
C LYS A 57 -17.67 -15.13 -12.11
N LEU A 58 -18.11 -15.54 -10.92
CA LEU A 58 -18.58 -14.60 -9.88
C LEU A 58 -17.43 -13.75 -9.35
N PHE A 59 -16.25 -14.35 -9.18
CA PHE A 59 -15.02 -13.64 -8.84
C PHE A 59 -14.68 -12.55 -9.86
N GLY A 60 -14.77 -12.83 -11.16
CA GLY A 60 -14.48 -11.84 -12.20
C GLY A 60 -15.39 -10.61 -12.15
N ILE A 61 -16.69 -10.80 -11.89
CA ILE A 61 -17.66 -9.70 -11.76
C ILE A 61 -17.32 -8.84 -10.54
N ASN A 62 -17.06 -9.48 -9.40
CA ASN A 62 -16.69 -8.78 -8.16
C ASN A 62 -15.36 -8.03 -8.30
N PHE A 63 -14.38 -8.67 -8.94
CA PHE A 63 -13.05 -8.11 -9.18
C PHE A 63 -13.12 -6.85 -10.03
N ALA A 64 -13.91 -6.85 -11.11
CA ALA A 64 -14.07 -5.67 -11.97
C ALA A 64 -14.60 -4.45 -11.21
N LEU A 65 -15.60 -4.63 -10.33
CA LEU A 65 -16.12 -3.57 -9.47
C LEU A 65 -15.11 -3.15 -8.40
N GLY A 66 -14.36 -4.11 -7.83
CA GLY A 66 -13.28 -3.85 -6.89
C GLY A 66 -12.20 -2.95 -7.50
N VAL A 67 -11.75 -3.26 -8.71
CA VAL A 67 -10.75 -2.45 -9.44
C VAL A 67 -11.29 -1.04 -9.73
N ALA A 68 -12.51 -0.92 -10.24
CA ALA A 68 -13.10 0.38 -10.56
C ALA A 68 -13.22 1.28 -9.32
N THR A 69 -13.64 0.72 -8.19
CA THR A 69 -13.75 1.45 -6.92
C THR A 69 -12.39 1.74 -6.28
N GLY A 70 -11.41 0.86 -6.44
CA GLY A 70 -10.03 1.09 -5.97
C GLY A 70 -9.37 2.27 -6.67
N LEU A 71 -9.48 2.33 -8.01
CA LEU A 71 -8.97 3.47 -8.79
C LEU A 71 -9.58 4.79 -8.32
N THR A 72 -10.89 4.83 -8.06
CA THR A 72 -11.52 6.05 -7.54
C THR A 72 -11.00 6.45 -6.16
N MET A 73 -10.63 5.50 -5.30
CA MET A 73 -10.08 5.79 -3.98
C MET A 73 -8.66 6.34 -4.08
N GLU A 74 -7.82 5.76 -4.94
CA GLU A 74 -6.44 6.23 -5.16
C GLU A 74 -6.43 7.70 -5.63
N PHE A 75 -7.25 8.03 -6.62
CA PHE A 75 -7.34 9.41 -7.10
C PHE A 75 -7.98 10.39 -6.10
N GLN A 76 -8.80 9.92 -5.17
CA GLN A 76 -9.40 10.77 -4.13
C GLN A 76 -8.37 11.35 -3.17
N PHE A 77 -7.24 10.68 -2.92
CA PHE A 77 -6.14 11.27 -2.15
C PHE A 77 -5.56 12.51 -2.84
N GLY A 78 -5.50 12.53 -4.17
CA GLY A 78 -5.01 13.66 -4.94
C GLY A 78 -6.01 14.81 -5.07
N THR A 79 -7.29 14.51 -5.34
CA THR A 79 -8.31 15.52 -5.65
C THR A 79 -8.89 16.21 -4.42
N ASN A 80 -9.27 15.44 -3.40
CA ASN A 80 -9.96 15.97 -2.22
C ASN A 80 -9.03 16.21 -1.02
N TRP A 81 -7.85 15.59 -1.02
CA TRP A 81 -6.90 15.60 0.10
C TRP A 81 -5.51 16.10 -0.32
N SER A 82 -5.46 17.16 -1.15
CA SER A 82 -4.20 17.68 -1.73
C SER A 82 -3.17 18.12 -0.68
N TYR A 83 -3.59 18.79 0.40
CA TYR A 83 -2.68 19.19 1.48
C TYR A 83 -2.13 17.98 2.24
N TYR A 84 -2.96 16.96 2.50
CA TYR A 84 -2.51 15.70 3.10
C TYR A 84 -1.48 15.01 2.19
N SER A 85 -1.76 14.92 0.89
CA SER A 85 -0.85 14.32 -0.09
C SER A 85 0.49 15.04 -0.18
N HIS A 86 0.52 16.37 -0.06
CA HIS A 86 1.79 17.12 0.05
C HIS A 86 2.49 16.87 1.40
N TYR A 87 1.72 16.80 2.48
CA TYR A 87 2.24 16.77 3.85
C TYR A 87 2.88 15.44 4.24
N VAL A 88 2.37 14.32 3.72
CA VAL A 88 2.86 12.97 4.05
C VAL A 88 3.23 12.13 2.82
N GLY A 89 3.20 12.71 1.62
CA GLY A 89 3.38 12.00 0.35
C GLY A 89 4.67 11.20 0.26
N ASP A 90 5.77 11.71 0.83
CA ASP A 90 7.08 11.03 0.80
C ASP A 90 7.09 9.69 1.56
N ILE A 91 6.21 9.52 2.55
CA ILE A 91 6.13 8.32 3.38
C ILE A 91 4.92 7.47 3.00
N PHE A 92 3.75 8.10 2.88
CA PHE A 92 2.50 7.43 2.57
C PHE A 92 2.42 7.01 1.09
N GLY A 93 2.97 7.80 0.17
CA GLY A 93 2.91 7.52 -1.27
C GLY A 93 3.81 6.36 -1.71
N ALA A 94 4.90 6.08 -0.98
CA ALA A 94 5.80 4.99 -1.33
C ALA A 94 5.15 3.58 -1.24
N PRO A 95 4.44 3.21 -0.15
CA PRO A 95 3.66 1.98 -0.10
C PRO A 95 2.59 1.87 -1.19
N LEU A 96 1.85 2.95 -1.49
CA LEU A 96 0.82 2.93 -2.54
C LEU A 96 1.44 2.72 -3.93
N ALA A 97 2.57 3.35 -4.22
CA ALA A 97 3.28 3.14 -5.49
C ALA A 97 3.80 1.70 -5.61
N ILE A 98 4.34 1.13 -4.53
CA ILE A 98 4.80 -0.26 -4.49
C ILE A 98 3.62 -1.23 -4.67
N GLU A 99 2.49 -0.97 -4.02
CA GLU A 99 1.26 -1.74 -4.19
C GLU A 99 0.85 -1.79 -5.66
N GLY A 100 0.77 -0.64 -6.33
CA GLY A 100 0.38 -0.56 -7.74
C GLY A 100 1.34 -1.29 -8.68
N LEU A 101 2.65 -1.10 -8.48
CA LEU A 101 3.67 -1.71 -9.34
C LEU A 101 3.85 -3.21 -9.12
N MET A 102 3.72 -3.68 -7.87
CA MET A 102 3.99 -5.07 -7.51
C MET A 102 2.72 -5.90 -7.44
N ALA A 103 1.76 -5.52 -6.60
CA ALA A 103 0.61 -6.37 -6.30
C ALA A 103 -0.48 -6.24 -7.37
N PHE A 104 -0.86 -5.02 -7.73
CA PHE A 104 -1.93 -4.78 -8.70
C PHE A 104 -1.55 -5.27 -10.10
N PHE A 105 -0.30 -5.03 -10.52
CA PHE A 105 0.19 -5.51 -11.82
C PHE A 105 0.22 -7.04 -11.89
N LEU A 106 0.69 -7.69 -10.82
CA LEU A 106 0.73 -9.15 -10.73
C LEU A 106 -0.69 -9.73 -10.76
N GLU A 107 -1.58 -9.23 -9.92
CA GLU A 107 -2.97 -9.70 -9.83
C GLU A 107 -3.71 -9.50 -11.15
N SER A 108 -3.72 -8.29 -11.71
CA SER A 108 -4.44 -7.98 -12.96
C SER A 108 -3.94 -8.81 -14.15
N THR A 109 -2.63 -9.05 -14.25
CA THR A 109 -2.03 -9.86 -15.32
C THR A 109 -2.43 -11.34 -15.18
N PHE A 110 -2.30 -11.90 -13.97
CA PHE A 110 -2.60 -13.32 -13.74
C PHE A 110 -4.10 -13.61 -13.70
N VAL A 111 -4.95 -12.66 -13.31
CA VAL A 111 -6.42 -12.80 -13.43
C VAL A 111 -6.83 -12.94 -14.90
N GLY A 112 -6.21 -12.17 -15.82
CA GLY A 112 -6.42 -12.35 -17.25
C GLY A 112 -6.04 -13.76 -17.73
N LEU A 113 -4.88 -14.26 -17.29
CA LEU A 113 -4.44 -15.62 -17.60
C LEU A 113 -5.34 -16.69 -16.96
N PHE A 114 -5.91 -16.46 -15.78
CA PHE A 114 -6.84 -17.39 -15.11
C PHE A 114 -8.14 -17.59 -15.91
N PHE A 115 -8.66 -16.54 -16.54
CA PHE A 115 -9.89 -16.67 -17.33
C PHE A 115 -9.66 -17.27 -18.71
N PHE A 116 -8.58 -16.87 -19.39
CA PHE A 116 -8.31 -17.28 -20.78
C PHE A 116 -7.34 -18.46 -20.90
N GLY A 117 -6.72 -18.88 -19.81
CA GLY A 117 -5.66 -19.89 -19.78
C GLY A 117 -6.13 -21.35 -19.78
N TRP A 118 -7.43 -21.62 -19.60
CA TRP A 118 -7.95 -22.98 -19.42
C TRP A 118 -7.60 -23.96 -20.53
N ASP A 119 -7.52 -23.51 -21.78
CA ASP A 119 -7.22 -24.34 -22.96
C ASP A 119 -5.79 -24.10 -23.49
N ARG A 120 -5.06 -23.12 -22.93
CA ARG A 120 -3.70 -22.74 -23.38
C ARG A 120 -2.60 -23.15 -22.41
N LEU A 121 -2.91 -23.32 -21.13
CA LEU A 121 -1.96 -23.68 -20.08
C LEU A 121 -2.15 -25.14 -19.66
N GLY A 122 -1.06 -25.79 -19.26
CA GLY A 122 -1.14 -27.09 -18.59
C GLY A 122 -1.80 -26.97 -17.22
N LYS A 123 -2.38 -28.06 -16.70
CA LYS A 123 -3.09 -28.08 -15.40
C LYS A 123 -2.27 -27.52 -14.22
N VAL A 124 -0.97 -27.79 -14.18
CA VAL A 124 -0.07 -27.28 -13.13
C VAL A 124 0.25 -25.80 -13.34
N GLN A 125 0.44 -25.37 -14.58
CA GLN A 125 0.70 -23.97 -14.90
C GLN A 125 -0.50 -23.10 -14.56
N HIS A 126 -1.71 -23.55 -14.88
CA HIS A 126 -2.95 -22.85 -14.52
C HIS A 126 -3.11 -22.74 -13.00
N MET A 127 -2.84 -23.83 -12.26
CA MET A 127 -2.86 -23.81 -10.80
C MET A 127 -1.87 -22.79 -10.23
N CYS A 128 -0.64 -22.73 -10.76
CA CYS A 128 0.34 -21.71 -10.34
C CYS A 128 -0.15 -20.29 -10.60
N VAL A 129 -0.81 -20.04 -11.74
CA VAL A 129 -1.42 -18.74 -12.05
C VAL A 129 -2.47 -18.37 -11.00
N THR A 130 -3.35 -19.30 -10.63
CA THR A 130 -4.39 -19.06 -9.62
C THR A 130 -3.82 -18.78 -8.23
N TRP A 131 -2.72 -19.45 -7.86
CA TRP A 131 -1.99 -19.14 -6.62
C TRP A 131 -1.32 -17.76 -6.66
N LEU A 132 -0.78 -17.35 -7.81
CA LEU A 132 -0.21 -16.03 -7.97
C LEU A 132 -1.28 -14.94 -7.88
N VAL A 133 -2.48 -15.16 -8.40
CA VAL A 133 -3.62 -14.25 -8.17
C VAL A 133 -3.90 -14.09 -6.68
N ALA A 134 -4.06 -15.21 -5.96
CA ALA A 134 -4.31 -15.17 -4.52
C ALA A 134 -3.20 -14.47 -3.74
N LEU A 135 -1.94 -14.71 -4.09
CA LEU A 135 -0.79 -14.05 -3.48
C LEU A 135 -0.79 -12.53 -3.77
N GLY A 136 -1.09 -12.13 -5.02
CA GLY A 136 -1.21 -10.73 -5.43
C GLY A 136 -2.25 -9.97 -4.61
N SER A 137 -3.45 -10.53 -4.46
CA SER A 137 -4.51 -9.91 -3.65
C SER A 137 -4.10 -9.72 -2.19
N ASN A 138 -3.33 -10.65 -1.62
CA ASN A 138 -2.86 -10.55 -0.23
C ASN A 138 -1.72 -9.55 -0.07
N LEU A 139 -0.82 -9.45 -1.05
CA LEU A 139 0.23 -8.45 -1.05
C LEU A 139 -0.37 -7.03 -1.15
N SER A 140 -1.41 -6.83 -1.96
CA SER A 140 -2.13 -5.54 -2.00
C SER A 140 -2.74 -5.22 -0.63
N ALA A 141 -3.44 -6.17 -0.01
CA ALA A 141 -3.99 -5.98 1.33
C ALA A 141 -2.92 -5.68 2.39
N LEU A 142 -1.73 -6.29 2.29
CA LEU A 142 -0.61 -6.00 3.18
C LEU A 142 -0.15 -4.54 3.03
N TRP A 143 0.11 -4.09 1.80
CA TRP A 143 0.65 -2.75 1.56
C TRP A 143 -0.34 -1.64 1.94
N ILE A 144 -1.62 -1.82 1.64
CA ILE A 144 -2.64 -0.83 2.02
C ILE A 144 -2.85 -0.76 3.54
N LEU A 145 -2.73 -1.90 4.25
CA LEU A 145 -2.80 -1.93 5.71
C LEU A 145 -1.53 -1.39 6.36
N VAL A 146 -0.36 -1.53 5.73
CA VAL A 146 0.87 -0.85 6.18
C VAL A 146 0.69 0.67 6.07
N ALA A 147 0.15 1.16 4.95
CA ALA A 147 -0.14 2.58 4.78
C ALA A 147 -1.16 3.08 5.82
N ASN A 148 -2.26 2.34 6.05
CA ASN A 148 -3.25 2.68 7.07
C ASN A 148 -2.69 2.61 8.50
N GLY A 149 -1.89 1.58 8.80
CA GLY A 149 -1.25 1.42 10.10
C GLY A 149 -0.29 2.56 10.43
N TRP A 150 0.44 3.06 9.42
CA TRP A 150 1.27 4.26 9.55
C TRP A 150 0.43 5.51 9.82
N MET A 151 -0.75 5.67 9.19
CA MET A 151 -1.66 6.79 9.50
C MET A 151 -2.12 6.79 10.96
N GLN A 152 -2.25 5.62 11.59
CA GLN A 152 -2.62 5.50 13.00
C GLN A 152 -1.44 5.75 13.94
N ASN A 153 -0.25 5.23 13.60
CA ASN A 153 0.96 5.36 14.39
C ASN A 153 2.14 5.78 13.48
N PRO A 154 2.37 7.09 13.31
CA PRO A 154 3.39 7.60 12.39
C PRO A 154 4.80 7.45 13.00
N ILE A 155 5.32 6.24 12.94
CA ILE A 155 6.73 5.92 13.25
C ILE A 155 7.62 6.19 12.04
N ALA A 156 8.91 6.43 12.28
CA ALA A 156 9.92 6.72 11.24
C ALA A 156 9.61 7.95 10.35
N ALA A 157 8.88 8.93 10.88
CA ALA A 157 8.58 10.20 10.22
C ALA A 157 9.23 11.37 10.97
N ASP A 158 9.88 12.29 10.26
CA ASP A 158 10.45 13.53 10.83
C ASP A 158 9.92 14.75 10.06
N PHE A 159 9.59 15.83 10.79
CA PHE A 159 9.01 17.03 10.21
C PHE A 159 10.09 17.96 9.68
N GLN A 160 10.08 18.21 8.36
CA GLN A 160 11.04 19.08 7.72
C GLN A 160 10.51 20.51 7.64
N PHE A 161 11.05 21.41 8.47
CA PHE A 161 10.67 22.84 8.45
C PHE A 161 10.92 23.54 7.10
N ARG A 162 11.86 23.03 6.29
CA ARG A 162 12.18 23.59 4.96
C ARG A 162 11.09 23.31 3.93
N ASN A 163 10.53 22.12 3.96
CA ASN A 163 9.58 21.63 2.95
C ASN A 163 8.13 21.64 3.46
N HIS A 164 7.92 22.01 4.73
CA HIS A 164 6.61 22.00 5.40
C HIS A 164 5.88 20.64 5.26
N ALA A 165 6.62 19.54 5.32
CA ALA A 165 6.13 18.17 5.11
C ALA A 165 6.91 17.15 5.97
N TYR A 166 6.33 15.98 6.19
CA TYR A 166 6.99 14.84 6.84
C TYR A 166 7.83 14.06 5.83
N GLY A 167 9.11 13.86 6.14
CA GLY A 167 10.03 13.02 5.39
C GLY A 167 10.40 11.75 6.14
N ASN A 168 10.88 10.73 5.41
CA ASN A 168 11.30 9.47 6.00
C ASN A 168 12.53 9.66 6.90
N GLY A 169 12.37 9.41 8.20
CA GLY A 169 13.41 9.61 9.23
C GLY A 169 14.62 8.68 9.09
N GLU A 170 14.49 7.52 8.46
CA GLU A 170 15.63 6.63 8.16
C GLU A 170 16.43 7.11 6.94
N LEU A 171 15.74 7.63 5.92
CA LEU A 171 16.39 8.22 4.74
C LEU A 171 17.12 9.53 5.11
N LEU A 172 16.58 10.30 6.05
CA LEU A 172 17.22 11.53 6.56
C LEU A 172 18.46 11.26 7.40
N ARG A 173 18.52 10.12 8.09
CA ARG A 173 19.74 9.67 8.79
C ARG A 173 20.84 9.16 7.86
N THR A 174 20.49 8.84 6.61
CA THR A 174 21.43 8.29 5.62
C THR A 174 21.70 9.22 4.43
N GLY A 175 20.92 10.29 4.22
CA GLY A 175 20.86 10.97 2.92
C GLY A 175 20.58 12.48 2.92
N ALA A 176 21.11 13.25 3.87
CA ALA A 176 20.96 14.71 3.83
C ALA A 176 22.23 15.51 4.17
N GLU A 177 23.40 15.13 3.63
CA GLU A 177 24.48 16.09 3.34
C GLU A 177 25.32 15.63 2.14
N PRO A 178 25.29 16.32 0.98
CA PRO A 178 26.40 16.28 0.05
C PRO A 178 27.52 17.14 0.65
N GLY A 179 28.22 16.60 1.65
CA GLY A 179 29.26 17.32 2.40
C GLY A 179 29.87 16.59 3.60
N SER A 180 29.20 15.62 4.22
CA SER A 180 29.73 14.90 5.39
C SER A 180 29.92 13.41 5.12
N ALA A 181 30.80 13.12 4.17
CA ALA A 181 31.57 11.87 4.23
C ALA A 181 32.61 11.99 5.36
N GLY A 182 32.16 11.87 6.61
CA GLY A 182 33.07 11.93 7.75
C GLY A 182 32.38 12.16 9.09
N GLU A 183 31.66 11.18 9.60
CA GLU A 183 31.77 10.70 10.99
C GLU A 183 30.73 9.60 11.24
N ILE A 184 31.21 8.37 11.11
CA ILE A 184 30.53 7.18 11.61
C ILE A 184 30.46 7.31 13.13
N CYS A 185 29.33 7.73 13.67
CA CYS A 185 29.09 7.67 15.11
C CYS A 185 28.61 6.25 15.49
N SER A 186 29.53 5.27 15.44
CA SER A 186 29.26 3.87 15.84
C SER A 186 29.46 3.61 17.34
N HIS A 187 29.59 4.64 18.17
CA HIS A 187 29.86 4.47 19.60
C HIS A 187 29.15 5.54 20.44
N CYS A 188 27.89 5.31 20.80
CA CYS A 188 27.42 5.82 22.09
C CYS A 188 26.17 5.07 22.58
N GLY A 189 26.36 4.23 23.60
CA GLY A 189 25.28 3.67 24.38
C GLY A 189 24.64 4.73 25.29
N VAL A 190 23.33 4.68 25.42
CA VAL A 190 22.49 5.08 26.57
C VAL A 190 23.08 6.17 27.48
N ARG A 191 23.28 7.40 26.98
CA ARG A 191 23.14 8.71 27.69
C ARG A 191 23.76 9.83 26.85
N LEU A 192 23.04 10.95 26.73
CA LEU A 192 23.45 12.23 26.11
C LEU A 192 23.55 12.28 24.56
N CYS A 193 22.39 12.37 23.88
CA CYS A 193 22.29 12.94 22.52
C CYS A 193 21.63 14.34 22.57
N TYR A 194 22.29 15.31 23.22
CA TYR A 194 21.88 16.73 23.21
C TYR A 194 22.92 17.66 22.57
N ARG A 195 23.84 17.12 21.76
CA ARG A 195 24.82 17.89 20.99
C ARG A 195 24.91 17.36 19.56
N CYS A 196 23.85 17.56 18.77
CA CYS A 196 23.99 17.61 17.32
C CYS A 196 23.97 19.07 16.88
N ASN A 197 25.15 19.53 16.48
CA ASN A 197 25.51 20.71 15.70
C ASN A 197 24.35 21.61 15.23
N VAL A 198 24.04 22.65 16.04
CA VAL A 198 23.16 23.75 15.63
C VAL A 198 24.02 24.80 14.91
N HIS A 199 23.65 25.13 13.67
CA HIS A 199 24.31 26.13 12.82
C HIS A 199 24.62 27.45 13.59
N PRO A 200 25.81 28.06 13.44
CA PRO A 200 26.29 29.16 14.31
C PRO A 200 25.45 30.45 14.28
N ARG A 201 24.49 30.58 13.35
CA ARG A 201 23.47 31.65 13.36
C ARG A 201 22.42 31.48 14.48
N TYR A 202 22.10 30.24 14.88
CA TYR A 202 21.04 29.95 15.86
C TYR A 202 21.54 29.96 17.31
N GLN A 203 22.84 29.76 17.55
CA GLN A 203 23.42 29.94 18.89
C GLN A 203 23.26 31.39 19.41
N ARG A 204 23.24 32.39 18.51
CA ARG A 204 23.05 33.80 18.91
C ARG A 204 21.65 34.14 19.39
N LEU A 205 20.63 33.37 18.98
CA LEU A 205 19.25 33.61 19.39
C LEU A 205 18.96 33.00 20.78
N LEU A 206 19.54 31.83 21.08
CA LEU A 206 19.37 31.17 22.37
C LEU A 206 20.06 31.91 23.54
N HIS A 207 21.11 32.68 23.26
CA HIS A 207 21.75 33.55 24.27
C HIS A 207 21.04 34.90 24.48
N ALA A 208 20.07 35.25 23.63
CA ALA A 208 19.31 36.51 23.78
C ALA A 208 18.08 36.38 24.70
N GLU A 209 17.68 35.15 25.06
CA GLU A 209 16.55 34.89 25.99
C GLU A 209 17.01 34.56 27.43
N THR A 210 18.32 34.66 27.72
CA THR A 210 18.88 34.40 29.06
C THR A 210 19.78 35.53 29.59
N ALA A 211 19.44 36.77 29.25
CA ALA A 211 20.02 37.98 29.85
C ALA A 211 18.93 38.93 30.36
#